data_AF-V2WJ40-F1
#
_entry.id   AF-V2WJ40-F1
#
_cell.length_a   1.000
_cell.length_b   1.000
_cell.length_c   1.000
_cell.angle_alpha   90.00
_cell.angle_beta   90.00
_cell.angle_gamma   90.00
#
_symmetry.space_group_name_H-M   'P 1'
#
loop_
_entity.id
_entity.type
_entity.pdbx_description
1 polymer ?
#
loop_
_entity_poly.entity_id
_entity_poly.type
_entity_poly.pdbx_seq_one_letter_code
_entity_poly.pdbx_strand_id
1 'polypeptide(L)'
;MLDMKNQKTKPVFNHMELNIYKGLNDIPTLTELAVLAMYYLSVTGPYAVDVQGPGKESLDMLDLRPLYECLKEHIQKLICSPSLALRGDQEPSHKDATFGGREWLQPRVVSAIYGMQKSLPHLSSCFVAFLKGALTTWEHFTLEFKADGIIAKASAEEKKLAFMPATNDANEGTLRMWQKWVREKEQHGEEKKRRAEHSTYLHEKAWITQEKVASQAARAAKWAEILRNTELVTDWEVVQKMMNKLLYWQLELWCKVDKQVQQTKKGLTTKQPMLKEIKAAIDQMHNDEGSDPEDALNEEPAEEEDEDMD
;
A
#
# COMPACT_ATOMS: atom_id res chain seq x y z
N MET A 1 -11.32 -48.93 2.60
CA MET A 1 -12.52 -48.59 3.40
C MET A 1 -13.37 -49.79 3.78
N LEU A 2 -13.54 -50.81 2.91
CA LEU A 2 -14.22 -52.06 3.29
C LEU A 2 -13.52 -52.77 4.46
N ASP A 3 -12.19 -52.75 4.52
CA ASP A 3 -11.44 -53.32 5.64
C ASP A 3 -11.71 -52.63 6.98
N MET A 4 -11.83 -51.30 6.99
CA MET A 4 -12.16 -50.53 8.21
C MET A 4 -13.55 -50.89 8.76
N LYS A 5 -14.52 -51.14 7.89
CA LYS A 5 -15.86 -51.60 8.28
C LYS A 5 -15.79 -53.01 8.88
N ASN A 6 -15.01 -53.90 8.26
CA ASN A 6 -14.93 -55.29 8.65
C ASN A 6 -14.13 -55.52 9.95
N GLN A 7 -13.33 -54.55 10.38
CA GLN A 7 -12.59 -54.57 11.65
C GLN A 7 -13.44 -54.16 12.87
N LYS A 8 -14.68 -53.70 12.67
CA LYS A 8 -15.56 -53.29 13.76
C LYS A 8 -16.34 -54.47 14.33
N THR A 9 -16.63 -54.42 15.64
CA THR A 9 -17.51 -55.37 16.34
C THR A 9 -18.90 -55.47 15.68
N LYS A 10 -19.39 -54.35 15.11
CA LYS A 10 -20.55 -54.34 14.21
C LYS A 10 -20.10 -53.83 12.84
N PRO A 11 -20.16 -54.63 11.77
CA PRO A 11 -19.70 -54.26 10.44
C PRO A 11 -20.72 -53.35 9.75
N VAL A 12 -20.92 -52.15 10.30
CA VAL A 12 -21.82 -51.13 9.77
C VAL A 12 -21.04 -49.81 9.69
N PHE A 13 -21.22 -49.07 8.60
CA PHE A 13 -20.67 -47.73 8.49
C PHE A 13 -21.38 -46.80 9.46
N ASN A 14 -20.64 -45.97 10.18
CA ASN A 14 -21.26 -44.79 10.80
C ASN A 14 -21.59 -43.74 9.72
N HIS A 15 -22.33 -42.69 10.09
CA HIS A 15 -22.76 -41.66 9.14
C HIS A 15 -21.58 -41.00 8.39
N MET A 16 -20.47 -40.74 9.09
CA MET A 16 -19.29 -40.09 8.50
C MET A 16 -18.59 -41.01 7.50
N GLU A 17 -18.36 -42.27 7.87
CA GLU A 17 -17.74 -43.27 6.99
C GLU A 17 -18.61 -43.56 5.77
N LEU A 18 -19.94 -43.62 5.95
CA LEU A 18 -20.85 -43.81 4.85
C LEU A 18 -20.79 -42.62 3.87
N ASN A 19 -20.67 -41.39 4.39
CA ASN A 19 -20.53 -40.20 3.54
C ASN A 19 -19.21 -40.21 2.76
N ILE A 20 -18.08 -40.54 3.41
CA ILE A 20 -16.79 -40.66 2.72
C ILE A 20 -16.85 -41.80 1.70
N TYR A 21 -17.43 -42.95 2.06
CA TYR A 21 -17.58 -44.09 1.15
C TYR A 21 -18.40 -43.73 -0.08
N LYS A 22 -19.53 -43.04 0.11
CA LYS A 22 -20.35 -42.54 -1.00
C LYS A 22 -19.55 -41.59 -1.88
N GLY A 23 -18.84 -40.63 -1.30
CA GLY A 23 -17.98 -39.70 -2.04
C GLY A 23 -16.89 -40.39 -2.85
N LEU A 24 -16.23 -41.42 -2.30
CA LEU A 24 -15.21 -42.20 -3.03
C LEU A 24 -15.77 -43.10 -4.14
N ASN A 25 -17.09 -43.20 -4.27
CA ASN A 25 -17.75 -43.92 -5.37
C ASN A 25 -18.60 -42.96 -6.24
N ASP A 26 -18.57 -41.65 -5.96
CA ASP A 26 -19.32 -40.64 -6.68
C ASP A 26 -18.46 -40.06 -7.82
N ILE A 27 -18.94 -40.13 -9.06
CA ILE A 27 -18.20 -39.74 -10.25
C ILE A 27 -17.80 -38.25 -10.23
N PRO A 28 -18.70 -37.30 -9.93
CA PRO A 28 -18.33 -35.89 -9.74
C PRO A 28 -17.23 -35.69 -8.70
N THR A 29 -17.39 -36.27 -7.50
CA THR A 29 -16.39 -36.16 -6.42
C THR A 29 -15.03 -36.71 -6.84
N LEU A 30 -15.00 -37.88 -7.47
CA LEU A 30 -13.77 -38.50 -7.98
C LEU A 30 -13.12 -37.65 -9.09
N THR A 31 -13.93 -36.98 -9.92
CA THR A 31 -13.45 -36.06 -10.95
C THR A 31 -12.73 -34.87 -10.32
N GLU A 32 -13.33 -34.23 -9.31
CA GLU A 32 -12.70 -33.11 -8.59
C GLU A 32 -11.41 -33.52 -7.89
N LEU A 33 -11.41 -34.66 -7.20
CA LEU A 33 -10.21 -35.20 -6.55
C LEU A 33 -9.09 -35.49 -7.55
N ALA A 34 -9.42 -36.06 -8.71
CA ALA A 34 -8.46 -36.31 -9.78
C ALA A 34 -7.90 -35.00 -10.35
N VAL A 35 -8.73 -33.97 -10.55
CA VAL A 35 -8.29 -32.64 -10.99
C VAL A 35 -7.32 -32.01 -9.99
N LEU A 36 -7.65 -32.02 -8.70
CA LEU A 36 -6.79 -31.47 -7.65
C LEU A 36 -5.46 -32.21 -7.58
N ALA A 37 -5.48 -33.54 -7.63
CA ALA A 37 -4.28 -34.36 -7.64
C ALA A 37 -3.41 -34.09 -8.89
N MET A 38 -4.02 -34.03 -10.07
CA MET A 38 -3.27 -33.74 -11.30
C MET A 38 -2.68 -32.34 -11.29
N TYR A 39 -3.39 -31.34 -10.79
CA TYR A 39 -2.85 -29.99 -10.64
C TYR A 39 -1.66 -29.95 -9.68
N TYR A 40 -1.76 -30.64 -8.54
CA TYR A 40 -0.64 -30.77 -7.61
C TYR A 40 0.57 -31.43 -8.28
N LEU A 41 0.37 -32.58 -8.94
CA LEU A 41 1.47 -33.35 -9.53
C LEU A 41 2.10 -32.68 -10.75
N SER A 42 1.33 -31.87 -11.49
CA SER A 42 1.77 -31.23 -12.73
C SER A 42 2.30 -29.80 -12.52
N VAL A 43 1.84 -29.10 -11.47
CA VAL A 43 2.09 -27.66 -11.28
C VAL A 43 2.65 -27.38 -9.88
N THR A 44 1.84 -27.46 -8.83
CA THR A 44 2.22 -26.88 -7.52
C THR A 44 3.22 -27.71 -6.74
N GLY A 45 3.21 -29.04 -6.88
CA GLY A 45 4.20 -29.94 -6.29
C GLY A 45 5.60 -29.69 -6.86
N PRO A 46 5.80 -29.79 -8.19
CA PRO A 46 7.09 -29.45 -8.80
C PRO A 46 7.53 -28.00 -8.52
N TYR A 47 6.62 -27.03 -8.55
CA TYR A 47 6.89 -25.65 -8.14
C TYR A 47 7.41 -25.56 -6.70
N ALA A 48 6.78 -26.28 -5.75
CA ALA A 48 7.22 -26.28 -4.36
C ALA A 48 8.64 -26.85 -4.23
N VAL A 49 9.01 -27.86 -5.02
CA VAL A 49 10.38 -28.38 -5.08
C VAL A 49 11.36 -27.32 -5.60
N ASP A 50 10.98 -26.51 -6.59
CA ASP A 50 11.85 -25.46 -7.15
C ASP A 50 12.06 -24.27 -6.19
N VAL A 51 11.09 -24.01 -5.31
CA VAL A 51 11.15 -22.94 -4.31
C VAL A 51 11.77 -23.42 -2.98
N GLN A 52 11.54 -24.68 -2.59
CA GLN A 52 11.86 -25.21 -1.26
C GLN A 52 12.92 -26.33 -1.28
N GLY A 53 13.43 -26.69 -2.46
CA GLY A 53 14.37 -27.80 -2.62
C GLY A 53 15.75 -27.55 -1.99
N PRO A 54 16.57 -28.61 -1.84
CA PRO A 54 17.94 -28.48 -1.34
C PRO A 54 18.74 -27.44 -2.13
N GLY A 55 19.44 -26.54 -1.44
CA GLY A 55 20.22 -25.47 -2.06
C GLY A 55 19.41 -24.22 -2.44
N LYS A 56 18.16 -24.09 -1.98
CA LYS A 56 17.31 -22.89 -2.16
C LYS A 56 17.22 -22.02 -0.91
N GLU A 57 18.08 -22.25 0.08
CA GLU A 57 18.10 -21.51 1.36
C GLU A 57 18.41 -20.02 1.19
N SER A 58 19.16 -19.66 0.14
CA SER A 58 19.49 -18.29 -0.23
C SER A 58 18.60 -17.72 -1.34
N LEU A 59 17.53 -18.42 -1.73
CA LEU A 59 16.62 -17.94 -2.76
C LEU A 59 15.77 -16.81 -2.17
N ASP A 60 15.98 -15.60 -2.68
CA ASP A 60 15.17 -14.45 -2.33
C ASP A 60 13.80 -14.57 -3.01
N MET A 61 12.74 -14.31 -2.24
CA MET A 61 11.38 -14.19 -2.76
C MET A 61 11.29 -13.19 -3.92
N LEU A 62 12.03 -12.08 -3.86
CA LEU A 62 12.00 -11.00 -4.86
C LEU A 62 12.56 -11.44 -6.23
N ASP A 63 13.35 -12.50 -6.26
CA ASP A 63 13.97 -13.05 -7.49
C ASP A 63 13.13 -14.15 -8.15
N LEU A 64 11.94 -14.47 -7.62
CA LEU A 64 11.09 -15.54 -8.15
C LEU A 64 10.38 -15.21 -9.46
N ARG A 65 10.49 -13.97 -9.95
CA ARG A 65 9.81 -13.53 -11.18
C ARG A 65 9.99 -14.49 -12.37
N PRO A 66 11.21 -14.90 -12.76
CA PRO A 66 11.38 -15.79 -13.92
C PRO A 66 10.69 -17.14 -13.70
N LEU A 67 10.67 -17.63 -12.46
CA LEU A 67 9.98 -18.88 -12.12
C LEU A 67 8.47 -18.74 -12.32
N TYR A 68 7.88 -17.61 -11.91
CA TYR A 68 6.46 -17.33 -12.11
C TYR A 68 6.07 -17.17 -13.58
N GLU A 69 6.93 -16.57 -14.40
CA GLU A 69 6.71 -16.47 -15.85
C GLU A 69 6.67 -17.88 -16.48
N CYS A 70 7.68 -18.71 -16.21
CA CYS A 70 7.72 -20.11 -16.65
C CYS A 70 6.51 -20.92 -16.14
N LEU A 71 6.08 -20.70 -14.89
CA LEU A 71 4.94 -21.40 -14.30
C LEU A 71 3.64 -21.07 -15.02
N LYS A 72 3.40 -19.78 -15.31
CA LYS A 72 2.22 -19.32 -16.05
C LYS A 72 2.21 -19.85 -17.48
N GLU A 73 3.36 -19.85 -18.16
CA GLU A 73 3.50 -20.45 -19.49
C GLU A 73 3.19 -21.95 -19.48
N HIS A 74 3.68 -22.67 -18.46
CA HIS A 74 3.38 -24.10 -18.29
C HIS A 74 1.88 -24.36 -18.07
N ILE A 75 1.24 -23.60 -17.19
CA ILE A 75 -0.21 -23.71 -16.98
C ILE A 75 -0.96 -23.43 -18.29
N GLN A 76 -0.55 -22.40 -19.04
CA GLN A 76 -1.14 -22.09 -20.35
C GLN A 76 -0.95 -23.22 -21.36
N LYS A 77 0.23 -23.87 -21.38
CA LYS A 77 0.51 -25.05 -22.22
C LYS A 77 -0.47 -26.18 -21.91
N LEU A 78 -0.71 -26.47 -20.62
CA LEU A 78 -1.66 -27.50 -20.19
C LEU A 78 -3.12 -27.14 -20.49
N ILE A 79 -3.50 -25.86 -20.45
CA ILE A 79 -4.83 -25.39 -20.88
C ILE A 79 -5.03 -25.64 -22.38
N CYS A 80 -4.04 -25.31 -23.20
CA CYS A 80 -4.09 -25.48 -24.65
C CYS A 80 -4.04 -26.95 -25.08
N SER A 81 -3.39 -27.80 -24.28
CA SER A 81 -3.18 -29.21 -24.61
C SER A 81 -3.24 -30.08 -23.35
N PRO A 82 -4.46 -30.34 -22.81
CA PRO A 82 -4.61 -31.10 -21.56
C PRO A 82 -4.15 -32.56 -21.68
N SER A 83 -4.06 -33.11 -22.90
CA SER A 83 -3.48 -34.42 -23.19
C SER A 83 -1.98 -34.53 -22.87
N LEU A 84 -1.30 -33.41 -22.60
CA LEU A 84 0.07 -33.40 -22.10
C LEU A 84 0.17 -33.87 -20.65
N ALA A 85 -0.91 -33.81 -19.87
CA ALA A 85 -0.95 -34.29 -18.49
C ALA A 85 -1.96 -35.42 -18.28
N LEU A 86 -3.09 -35.39 -18.99
CA LEU A 86 -4.09 -36.45 -19.00
C LEU A 86 -3.82 -37.43 -20.12
N ARG A 87 -4.14 -38.71 -19.91
CA ARG A 87 -3.87 -39.74 -20.92
C ARG A 87 -4.75 -39.53 -22.16
N GLY A 88 -4.13 -39.29 -23.31
CA GLY A 88 -4.80 -39.31 -24.61
C GLY A 88 -4.67 -40.69 -25.25
N ASP A 89 -4.36 -40.71 -26.55
CA ASP A 89 -4.02 -41.95 -27.26
C ASP A 89 -2.66 -42.52 -26.80
N GLN A 90 -1.77 -41.66 -26.34
CA GLN A 90 -0.47 -42.01 -25.79
C GLN A 90 -0.37 -41.63 -24.31
N GLU A 91 0.50 -42.34 -23.59
CA GLU A 91 0.82 -42.00 -22.21
C GLU A 91 1.66 -40.71 -22.17
N PRO A 92 1.27 -39.69 -21.37
CA PRO A 92 1.98 -38.43 -21.38
C PRO A 92 3.38 -38.54 -20.80
N SER A 93 4.33 -37.83 -21.43
CA SER A 93 5.68 -37.69 -20.93
C SER A 93 5.72 -36.74 -19.74
N HIS A 94 6.34 -37.17 -18.63
CA HIS A 94 6.54 -36.29 -17.47
C HIS A 94 7.28 -34.99 -17.85
N LYS A 95 8.12 -35.01 -18.89
CA LYS A 95 8.84 -33.83 -19.39
C LYS A 95 7.92 -32.70 -19.85
N ASP A 96 6.75 -33.07 -20.37
CA ASP A 96 5.76 -32.11 -20.87
C ASP A 96 4.63 -31.85 -19.88
N ALA A 97 4.35 -32.84 -19.04
CA ALA A 97 3.25 -32.84 -18.11
C ALA A 97 3.55 -32.04 -16.83
N THR A 98 4.77 -32.14 -16.31
CA THR A 98 5.15 -31.52 -15.05
C THR A 98 5.92 -30.22 -15.28
N PHE A 99 5.72 -29.28 -14.37
CA PHE A 99 6.48 -28.04 -14.36
C PHE A 99 7.98 -28.35 -14.17
N GLY A 100 8.82 -27.79 -15.05
CA GLY A 100 10.26 -28.09 -15.11
C GLY A 100 10.61 -29.47 -15.67
N GLY A 101 9.64 -30.25 -16.14
CA GLY A 101 9.86 -31.58 -16.73
C GLY A 101 10.39 -32.63 -15.75
N ARG A 102 10.10 -32.47 -14.47
CA ARG A 102 10.47 -33.39 -13.39
C ARG A 102 9.68 -34.70 -13.47
N GLU A 103 10.21 -35.76 -12.89
CA GLU A 103 9.45 -36.99 -12.71
C GLU A 103 8.22 -36.76 -11.81
N TRP A 104 7.21 -37.60 -11.98
CA TRP A 104 6.01 -37.56 -11.15
C TRP A 104 6.35 -37.78 -9.68
N LEU A 105 6.00 -36.83 -8.81
CA LEU A 105 6.20 -36.96 -7.36
C LEU A 105 5.47 -38.19 -6.79
N GLN A 106 4.32 -38.55 -7.36
CA GLN A 106 3.55 -39.73 -6.97
C GLN A 106 3.03 -40.50 -8.21
N PRO A 107 3.87 -41.34 -8.85
CA PRO A 107 3.51 -42.04 -10.09
C PRO A 107 2.30 -42.98 -9.92
N ARG A 108 2.10 -43.53 -8.72
CA ARG A 108 0.96 -44.40 -8.40
C ARG A 108 -0.38 -43.67 -8.51
N VAL A 109 -0.42 -42.40 -8.10
CA VAL A 109 -1.64 -41.58 -8.17
C VAL A 109 -1.96 -41.28 -9.64
N VAL A 110 -0.96 -40.90 -10.43
CA VAL A 110 -1.10 -40.70 -11.88
C VAL A 110 -1.64 -41.94 -12.57
N SER A 111 -1.05 -43.10 -12.28
CA SER A 111 -1.49 -44.40 -12.82
C SER A 111 -2.95 -44.72 -12.47
N ALA A 112 -3.37 -44.43 -11.23
CA ALA A 112 -4.75 -44.63 -10.80
C ALA A 112 -5.71 -43.71 -11.57
N ILE A 113 -5.38 -42.42 -11.72
CA ILE A 113 -6.19 -41.46 -12.47
C ILE A 113 -6.31 -41.90 -13.93
N TYR A 114 -5.22 -42.33 -14.57
CA TYR A 114 -5.25 -42.87 -15.93
C TYR A 114 -6.10 -44.12 -16.07
N GLY A 115 -6.09 -45.01 -15.07
CA GLY A 115 -6.97 -46.18 -15.02
C GLY A 115 -8.44 -45.81 -14.91
N MET A 116 -8.76 -44.71 -14.22
CA MET A 116 -10.12 -44.24 -14.00
C MET A 116 -10.63 -43.31 -15.10
N GLN A 117 -9.76 -42.77 -15.95
CA GLN A 117 -10.10 -41.68 -16.87
C GLN A 117 -11.30 -41.99 -17.79
N LYS A 118 -11.47 -43.25 -18.23
CA LYS A 118 -12.64 -43.68 -19.03
C LYS A 118 -13.97 -43.57 -18.28
N SER A 119 -13.94 -43.66 -16.96
CA SER A 119 -15.11 -43.53 -16.07
C SER A 119 -15.37 -42.10 -15.60
N LEU A 120 -14.48 -41.16 -15.91
CA LEU A 120 -14.56 -39.75 -15.52
C LEU A 120 -14.76 -38.87 -16.78
N PRO A 121 -15.97 -38.83 -17.36
CA PRO A 121 -16.22 -38.24 -18.68
C PRO A 121 -15.90 -36.74 -18.76
N HIS A 122 -15.94 -36.03 -17.62
CA HIS A 122 -15.69 -34.59 -17.55
C HIS A 122 -14.29 -34.22 -17.05
N LEU A 123 -13.40 -35.21 -16.81
CA LEU A 123 -12.08 -34.95 -16.23
C LEU A 123 -11.28 -33.90 -17.00
N SER A 124 -11.21 -34.02 -18.32
CA SER A 124 -10.48 -33.07 -19.15
C SER A 124 -11.05 -31.66 -19.07
N SER A 125 -12.37 -31.52 -19.15
CA SER A 125 -13.04 -30.21 -19.09
C SER A 125 -12.88 -29.55 -17.71
N CYS A 126 -13.04 -30.33 -16.64
CA CYS A 126 -12.85 -29.86 -15.28
C CYS A 126 -11.39 -29.49 -15.01
N PHE A 127 -10.43 -30.26 -15.51
CA PHE A 127 -9.00 -29.96 -15.38
C PHE A 127 -8.64 -28.65 -16.07
N VAL A 128 -9.10 -28.44 -17.31
CA VAL A 128 -8.90 -27.18 -18.05
C VAL A 128 -9.55 -25.99 -17.32
N ALA A 129 -10.79 -26.16 -16.83
CA ALA A 129 -11.47 -25.11 -16.08
C ALA A 129 -10.71 -24.73 -14.80
N PHE A 130 -10.22 -25.73 -14.07
CA PHE A 130 -9.40 -25.53 -12.88
C PHE A 130 -8.10 -24.79 -13.21
N LEU A 131 -7.39 -25.21 -14.27
CA LEU A 131 -6.16 -24.54 -14.72
C LEU A 131 -6.39 -23.08 -15.12
N LYS A 132 -7.51 -22.75 -15.78
CA LYS A 132 -7.86 -21.37 -16.09
C LYS A 132 -8.02 -20.53 -14.81
N GLY A 133 -8.76 -21.05 -13.83
CA GLY A 133 -8.91 -20.39 -12.52
C GLY A 133 -7.57 -20.24 -11.78
N ALA A 134 -6.73 -21.27 -11.84
CA ALA A 134 -5.38 -21.24 -11.27
C ALA A 134 -4.50 -20.18 -11.97
N LEU A 135 -4.51 -20.10 -13.30
CA LEU A 135 -3.75 -19.12 -14.07
C LEU A 135 -4.14 -17.70 -13.68
N THR A 136 -5.43 -17.38 -13.67
CA THR A 136 -5.93 -16.08 -13.21
C THR A 136 -5.49 -15.77 -11.78
N THR A 137 -5.48 -16.77 -10.91
CA THR A 137 -5.01 -16.62 -9.53
C THR A 137 -3.52 -16.30 -9.47
N TRP A 138 -2.69 -17.02 -10.24
CA TRP A 138 -1.25 -16.75 -10.35
C TRP A 138 -0.96 -15.37 -10.97
N GLU A 139 -1.72 -14.94 -11.96
CA GLU A 139 -1.59 -13.61 -12.54
C GLU A 139 -1.85 -12.51 -11.50
N HIS A 140 -2.89 -12.66 -10.68
CA HIS A 140 -3.16 -11.74 -9.57
C HIS A 140 -2.07 -11.76 -8.49
N PHE A 141 -1.64 -12.94 -8.04
CA PHE A 141 -0.59 -13.05 -7.01
C PHE A 141 0.79 -12.56 -7.47
N THR A 142 1.04 -12.53 -8.79
CA THR A 142 2.34 -12.14 -9.34
C THR A 142 2.34 -10.74 -9.97
N LEU A 143 1.32 -9.93 -9.69
CA LEU A 143 1.21 -8.56 -10.24
C LEU A 143 2.42 -7.68 -9.87
N GLU A 144 2.90 -7.77 -8.64
CA GLU A 144 4.03 -6.97 -8.15
C GLU A 144 5.37 -7.36 -8.78
N PHE A 145 5.45 -8.58 -9.31
CA PHE A 145 6.62 -9.15 -9.98
C PHE A 145 6.69 -8.81 -11.47
N LYS A 146 5.80 -7.97 -12.00
CA LYS A 146 5.89 -7.54 -13.41
C LYS A 146 7.15 -6.70 -13.67
N ALA A 147 7.55 -6.61 -14.94
CA ALA A 147 8.71 -5.83 -15.37
C ALA A 147 8.65 -4.35 -14.98
N ASP A 148 7.44 -3.80 -14.95
CA ASP A 148 7.11 -2.43 -14.56
C ASP A 148 6.63 -2.31 -13.11
N GLY A 149 6.64 -3.43 -12.37
CA GLY A 149 6.21 -3.54 -10.99
C GLY A 149 7.18 -2.88 -10.01
N ILE A 150 6.71 -2.67 -8.78
CA ILE A 150 7.48 -2.03 -7.70
C ILE A 150 8.76 -2.80 -7.37
N ILE A 151 8.72 -4.14 -7.44
CA ILE A 151 9.88 -5.00 -7.16
C ILE A 151 10.96 -4.83 -8.25
N ALA A 152 10.57 -4.62 -9.51
CA ALA A 152 11.50 -4.41 -10.61
C ALA A 152 12.18 -3.03 -10.54
N LYS A 153 11.49 -2.03 -9.98
CA LYS A 153 11.97 -0.65 -9.80
C LYS A 153 12.86 -0.47 -8.57
N ALA A 154 12.80 -1.39 -7.61
CA ALA A 154 13.62 -1.35 -6.41
C ALA A 154 15.12 -1.48 -6.74
N SER A 155 15.93 -0.63 -6.10
CA SER A 155 17.40 -0.67 -6.13
C SER A 155 17.95 -1.97 -5.53
N ALA A 156 19.22 -2.28 -5.81
CA ALA A 156 19.87 -3.45 -5.23
C ALA A 156 19.97 -3.35 -3.70
N GLU A 157 20.16 -2.14 -3.18
CA GLU A 157 20.19 -1.83 -1.76
C GLU A 157 18.83 -2.07 -1.09
N GLU A 158 17.74 -1.61 -1.71
CA GLU A 158 16.38 -1.84 -1.21
C GLU A 158 16.02 -3.33 -1.23
N LYS A 159 16.35 -4.06 -2.29
CA LYS A 159 16.13 -5.51 -2.35
C LYS A 159 16.90 -6.25 -1.26
N LYS A 160 18.14 -5.86 -1.00
CA LYS A 160 18.96 -6.44 0.06
C LYS A 160 18.38 -6.16 1.45
N LEU A 161 17.82 -4.97 1.68
CA LEU A 161 17.13 -4.63 2.93
C LEU A 161 15.80 -5.38 3.09
N ALA A 162 15.11 -5.62 1.97
CA ALA A 162 13.84 -6.33 1.92
C ALA A 162 13.98 -7.84 1.69
N PHE A 163 15.19 -8.39 1.84
CA PHE A 163 15.45 -9.81 1.63
C PHE A 163 14.50 -10.66 2.48
N MET A 164 13.78 -11.56 1.80
CA MET A 164 12.95 -12.55 2.46
C MET A 164 13.22 -13.92 1.84
N PRO A 165 13.42 -14.97 2.66
CA PRO A 165 13.45 -16.33 2.15
C PRO A 165 12.19 -16.60 1.32
N ALA A 166 12.36 -17.23 0.17
CA ALA A 166 11.28 -17.63 -0.72
C ALA A 166 10.25 -18.59 -0.07
N THR A 167 10.59 -19.17 1.08
CA THR A 167 9.72 -20.08 1.82
C THR A 167 8.96 -19.35 2.93
N ASN A 168 7.63 -19.49 2.90
CA ASN A 168 6.76 -18.90 3.92
C ASN A 168 6.94 -19.54 5.31
N ASP A 169 7.52 -20.73 5.42
CA ASP A 169 7.67 -21.44 6.70
C ASP A 169 8.60 -20.70 7.68
N ALA A 170 9.72 -20.15 7.17
CA ALA A 170 10.61 -19.31 7.96
C ALA A 170 9.94 -17.97 8.33
N ASN A 171 9.19 -17.39 7.40
CA ASN A 171 8.50 -16.10 7.59
C ASN A 171 7.33 -16.23 8.58
N GLU A 172 6.55 -17.31 8.52
CA GLU A 172 5.49 -17.64 9.47
C GLU A 172 6.05 -17.98 10.85
N GLY A 173 7.19 -18.68 10.93
CA GLY A 173 7.88 -18.93 12.18
C GLY A 173 8.22 -17.63 12.90
N THR A 174 8.88 -16.70 12.20
CA THR A 174 9.24 -15.39 12.74
C THR A 174 8.00 -14.56 13.07
N LEU A 175 6.96 -14.56 12.23
CA LEU A 175 5.71 -13.85 12.48
C LEU A 175 4.99 -14.39 13.73
N ARG A 176 4.91 -15.71 13.89
CA ARG A 176 4.31 -16.35 15.07
C ARG A 176 5.10 -16.02 16.34
N MET A 177 6.43 -16.01 16.27
CA MET A 177 7.28 -15.57 17.38
C MET A 177 7.00 -14.12 17.75
N TRP A 178 6.89 -13.24 16.76
CA TRP A 178 6.60 -11.82 16.97
C TRP A 178 5.20 -11.61 17.58
N GLN A 179 4.18 -12.29 17.06
CA GLN A 179 2.82 -12.28 17.62
C GLN A 179 2.76 -12.82 19.05
N LYS A 180 3.58 -13.82 19.38
CA LYS A 180 3.68 -14.33 20.75
C LYS A 180 4.32 -13.28 21.67
N TRP A 181 5.41 -12.65 21.23
CA TRP A 181 6.07 -11.58 21.96
C TRP A 181 5.14 -10.37 22.19
N VAL A 182 4.36 -9.96 21.18
CA VAL A 182 3.35 -8.90 21.32
C VAL A 182 2.29 -9.29 22.35
N ARG A 183 1.79 -10.53 22.31
CA ARG A 183 0.81 -11.02 23.30
C ARG A 183 1.37 -11.05 24.71
N GLU A 184 2.63 -11.46 24.90
CA GLU A 184 3.31 -11.45 26.19
C GLU A 184 3.48 -10.01 26.72
N LYS A 185 3.83 -9.06 25.85
CA LYS A 185 3.92 -7.62 26.17
C LYS A 185 2.56 -7.00 26.49
N GLU A 186 1.50 -7.39 25.77
CA GLU A 186 0.13 -6.94 26.02
C GLU A 186 -0.44 -7.53 27.31
N GLN A 187 -0.13 -8.80 27.63
CA GLN A 187 -0.45 -9.42 28.90
C GLN A 187 0.26 -8.74 30.08
N HIS A 188 1.46 -8.20 29.87
CA HIS A 188 2.20 -7.45 30.88
C HIS A 188 1.64 -6.03 31.14
N GLY A 189 0.62 -5.57 30.39
CA GLY A 189 -0.12 -4.31 30.63
C GLY A 189 0.67 -3.00 30.40
N GLU A 190 2.00 -3.08 30.34
CA GLU A 190 2.92 -1.94 30.16
C GLU A 190 2.68 -1.20 28.84
N GLU A 191 2.40 -1.92 27.75
CA GLU A 191 2.17 -1.31 26.43
C GLU A 191 0.84 -0.56 26.36
N LYS A 192 -0.19 -1.09 27.01
CA LYS A 192 -1.51 -0.45 27.09
C LYS A 192 -1.42 0.86 27.89
N LYS A 193 -0.59 0.87 28.94
CA LYS A 193 -0.31 2.07 29.74
C LYS A 193 0.46 3.12 28.94
N ARG A 194 1.53 2.73 28.23
CA ARG A 194 2.29 3.66 27.36
C ARG A 194 1.45 4.28 26.24
N ARG A 195 0.58 3.49 25.59
CA ARG A 195 -0.32 4.00 24.54
C ARG A 195 -1.35 4.99 25.09
N ALA A 196 -1.89 4.73 26.27
CA ALA A 196 -2.83 5.64 26.92
C ALA A 196 -2.16 6.97 27.28
N GLU A 197 -0.98 6.93 27.90
CA GLU A 197 -0.19 8.11 28.28
C GLU A 197 0.22 8.94 27.05
N HIS A 198 0.64 8.28 25.96
CA HIS A 198 0.97 8.96 24.71
C HIS A 198 -0.25 9.59 24.04
N SER A 199 -1.39 8.90 24.05
CA SER A 199 -2.64 9.43 23.51
C SER A 199 -3.12 10.65 24.29
N THR A 200 -3.04 10.65 25.62
CA THR A 200 -3.39 11.82 26.44
C THR A 200 -2.48 13.01 26.17
N TYR A 201 -1.17 12.76 26.05
CA TYR A 201 -0.20 13.80 25.72
C TYR A 201 -0.47 14.44 24.34
N LEU A 202 -0.77 13.63 23.33
CA LEU A 202 -1.08 14.14 21.99
C LEU A 202 -2.36 14.97 21.96
N HIS A 203 -3.41 14.56 22.67
CA HIS A 203 -4.65 15.33 22.75
C HIS A 203 -4.45 16.67 23.43
N GLU A 204 -3.69 16.70 24.53
CA GLU A 204 -3.36 17.93 25.26
C GLU A 204 -2.54 18.88 24.38
N LYS A 205 -1.53 18.35 23.67
CA LYS A 205 -0.71 19.14 22.74
C LYS A 205 -1.54 19.69 21.57
N ALA A 206 -2.43 18.87 20.99
CA ALA A 206 -3.32 19.29 19.91
C ALA A 206 -4.29 20.39 20.36
N TRP A 207 -4.85 20.27 21.56
CA TRP A 207 -5.73 21.29 22.14
C TRP A 207 -5.00 22.62 22.34
N ILE A 208 -3.79 22.59 22.91
CA ILE A 208 -2.96 23.79 23.08
C ILE A 208 -2.65 24.45 21.73
N THR A 209 -2.34 23.66 20.71
CA THR A 209 -2.08 24.18 19.36
C THR A 209 -3.33 24.82 18.76
N GLN A 210 -4.49 24.16 18.86
CA GLN A 210 -5.75 24.72 18.37
C GLN A 210 -6.11 26.03 19.07
N GLU A 211 -5.92 26.13 20.38
CA GLU A 211 -6.19 27.35 21.14
C GLU A 211 -5.24 28.50 20.73
N LYS A 212 -3.96 28.19 20.48
CA LYS A 212 -2.98 29.16 19.96
C LYS A 212 -3.37 29.65 18.57
N VAL A 213 -3.71 28.74 17.66
CA VAL A 213 -4.13 29.08 16.28
C VAL A 213 -5.41 29.90 16.30
N ALA A 214 -6.41 29.51 17.10
CA ALA A 214 -7.65 30.27 17.25
C ALA A 214 -7.40 31.68 17.82
N SER A 215 -6.50 31.81 18.79
CA SER A 215 -6.10 33.10 19.35
C SER A 215 -5.37 34.00 18.34
N GLN A 216 -4.50 33.41 17.51
CA GLN A 216 -3.81 34.13 16.43
C GLN A 216 -4.80 34.56 15.34
N ALA A 217 -5.70 33.67 14.92
CA ALA A 217 -6.75 33.97 13.94
C ALA A 217 -7.70 35.08 14.44
N ALA A 218 -8.10 35.05 15.71
CA ALA A 218 -8.93 36.11 16.31
C ALA A 218 -8.21 37.46 16.36
N ARG A 219 -6.90 37.46 16.64
CA ARG A 219 -6.08 38.68 16.56
C ARG A 219 -6.03 39.17 15.12
N ALA A 220 -5.69 38.30 14.16
CA ALA A 220 -5.59 38.63 12.73
C ALA A 220 -6.91 39.19 12.18
N ALA A 221 -8.07 38.59 12.54
CA ALA A 221 -9.38 39.08 12.14
C ALA A 221 -9.66 40.49 12.68
N LYS A 222 -9.32 40.75 13.95
CA LYS A 222 -9.41 42.09 14.54
C LYS A 222 -8.48 43.10 13.86
N TRP A 223 -7.27 42.67 13.49
CA TRP A 223 -6.33 43.50 12.73
C TRP A 223 -6.86 43.83 11.34
N ALA A 224 -7.44 42.86 10.63
CA ALA A 224 -8.03 43.05 9.30
C ALA A 224 -9.26 43.97 9.32
N GLU A 225 -10.07 43.93 10.38
CA GLU A 225 -11.19 44.86 10.57
C GLU A 225 -10.72 46.29 10.80
N ILE A 226 -9.67 46.49 11.62
CA ILE A 226 -9.09 47.83 11.86
C ILE A 226 -8.53 48.42 10.55
N LEU A 227 -7.83 47.62 9.76
CA LEU A 227 -7.26 48.07 8.48
C LEU A 227 -8.36 48.39 7.46
N ARG A 228 -9.44 47.60 7.38
CA ARG A 228 -10.58 47.88 6.49
C ARG A 228 -11.28 49.21 6.79
N ASN A 229 -11.30 49.62 8.06
CA ASN A 229 -11.96 50.85 8.49
C ASN A 229 -11.01 52.07 8.52
N THR A 230 -9.76 51.91 8.11
CA THR A 230 -8.77 53.00 8.09
C THR A 230 -8.53 53.42 6.64
N GLU A 231 -8.82 54.67 6.32
CA GLU A 231 -8.52 55.24 4.99
C GLU A 231 -7.02 55.49 4.84
N LEU A 232 -6.48 55.21 3.64
CA LEU A 232 -5.10 55.50 3.30
C LEU A 232 -4.93 57.02 3.14
N VAL A 233 -3.98 57.61 3.88
CA VAL A 233 -3.73 59.05 3.84
C VAL A 233 -2.46 59.31 3.04
N THR A 234 -2.60 60.07 1.95
CA THR A 234 -1.51 60.44 1.03
C THR A 234 -0.96 61.85 1.30
N ASP A 235 -1.62 62.66 2.13
CA ASP A 235 -1.16 64.00 2.51
C ASP A 235 -0.10 63.94 3.63
N TRP A 236 1.12 64.33 3.29
CA TRP A 236 2.26 64.35 4.20
C TRP A 236 2.06 65.25 5.43
N GLU A 237 1.38 66.39 5.30
CA GLU A 237 1.15 67.31 6.42
C GLU A 237 0.22 66.72 7.48
N VAL A 238 -0.70 65.86 7.04
CA VAL A 238 -1.63 65.12 7.90
C VAL A 238 -0.92 63.96 8.58
N VAL A 239 -0.11 63.19 7.82
CA VAL A 239 0.67 62.04 8.33
C VAL A 239 1.65 62.46 9.42
N GLN A 240 2.33 63.61 9.27
CA GLN A 240 3.30 64.11 10.26
C GLN A 240 2.67 64.38 11.64
N LYS A 241 1.39 64.78 11.66
CA LYS A 241 0.64 65.12 12.88
C LYS A 241 0.00 63.90 13.55
N MET A 242 0.05 62.72 12.94
CA MET A 242 -0.56 61.51 13.48
C MET A 242 0.12 61.03 14.77
N MET A 243 -0.69 60.38 15.63
CA MET A 243 -0.20 59.64 16.78
C MET A 243 0.47 58.33 16.32
N ASN A 244 1.43 57.81 17.10
CA ASN A 244 2.17 56.58 16.75
C ASN A 244 1.28 55.40 16.37
N LYS A 245 0.11 55.26 17.00
CA LYS A 245 -0.84 54.19 16.73
C LYS A 245 -1.46 54.30 15.33
N LEU A 246 -1.85 55.52 14.93
CA LEU A 246 -2.38 55.82 13.60
C LEU A 246 -1.29 55.71 12.53
N LEU A 247 -0.08 56.14 12.85
CA LEU A 247 1.08 56.03 11.96
C LEU A 247 1.46 54.57 11.68
N TYR A 248 1.39 53.71 12.70
CA TYR A 248 1.58 52.28 12.55
C TYR A 248 0.51 51.67 11.60
N TRP A 249 -0.76 52.11 11.72
CA TRP A 249 -1.82 51.66 10.81
C TRP A 249 -1.62 52.14 9.38
N GLN A 250 -1.16 53.38 9.18
CA GLN A 250 -0.80 53.87 7.85
C GLN A 250 0.36 53.07 7.25
N LEU A 251 1.39 52.75 8.04
CA LEU A 251 2.51 51.91 7.59
C LEU A 251 2.03 50.52 7.12
N GLU A 252 1.10 49.90 7.86
CA GLU A 252 0.49 48.61 7.48
C GLU A 252 -0.33 48.68 6.19
N LEU A 253 -1.05 49.77 5.96
CA LEU A 253 -1.77 50.00 4.70
C LEU A 253 -0.81 50.23 3.54
N TRP A 254 0.24 51.04 3.74
CA TRP A 254 1.28 51.26 2.74
C TRP A 254 2.05 49.99 2.38
N CYS A 255 2.23 49.03 3.30
CA CYS A 255 2.83 47.73 2.96
C CYS A 255 2.00 46.90 1.98
N LYS A 256 0.69 47.17 1.85
CA LYS A 256 -0.18 46.49 0.88
C LYS A 256 -0.13 47.14 -0.51
N VAL A 257 0.14 48.44 -0.56
CA VAL A 257 0.19 49.23 -1.79
C VAL A 257 1.62 49.27 -2.36
N ASP A 258 2.63 49.29 -1.48
CA ASP A 258 4.04 49.42 -1.83
C ASP A 258 4.88 48.27 -1.24
N LYS A 259 5.37 47.42 -2.15
CA LYS A 259 6.23 46.26 -1.84
C LYS A 259 7.57 46.67 -1.20
N GLN A 260 8.04 47.90 -1.43
CA GLN A 260 9.29 48.40 -0.86
C GLN A 260 9.12 48.67 0.65
N VAL A 261 7.97 49.21 1.06
CA VAL A 261 7.62 49.43 2.47
C VAL A 261 7.42 48.09 3.20
N GLN A 262 6.87 47.08 2.53
CA GLN A 262 6.72 45.73 3.08
C GLN A 262 8.06 45.10 3.50
N GLN A 263 9.12 45.34 2.73
CA GLN A 263 10.46 44.80 2.99
C GLN A 263 11.20 45.53 4.11
N THR A 264 10.98 46.85 4.27
CA THR A 264 11.68 47.68 5.27
C THR A 264 10.98 47.74 6.63
N LYS A 265 9.74 47.24 6.73
CA LYS A 265 8.91 47.26 7.95
C LYS A 265 9.55 46.60 9.18
N LYS A 266 10.37 45.54 8.99
CA LYS A 266 10.93 44.75 10.10
C LYS A 266 11.74 45.64 11.05
N GLY A 267 11.22 45.88 12.26
CA GLY A 267 11.91 46.60 13.33
C GLY A 267 11.48 48.08 13.53
N LEU A 268 10.54 48.60 12.74
CA LEU A 268 10.06 49.97 12.87
C LEU A 268 9.05 50.11 14.02
N THR A 269 9.53 50.45 15.22
CA THR A 269 8.71 50.59 16.44
C THR A 269 8.58 52.03 16.94
N THR A 270 9.35 52.96 16.36
CA THR A 270 9.42 54.36 16.79
C THR A 270 8.91 55.31 15.70
N LYS A 271 8.43 56.50 16.10
CA LYS A 271 7.72 57.44 15.22
C LYS A 271 8.55 57.90 14.01
N GLN A 272 9.82 58.22 14.23
CA GLN A 272 10.69 58.84 13.24
C GLN A 272 11.02 57.91 12.06
N PRO A 273 11.40 56.64 12.29
CA PRO A 273 11.56 55.66 11.22
C PRO A 273 10.28 55.40 10.42
N MET A 274 9.12 55.28 11.09
CA MET A 274 7.83 55.07 10.40
C MET A 274 7.46 56.26 9.49
N LEU A 275 7.68 57.48 9.96
CA LEU A 275 7.47 58.69 9.16
C LEU A 275 8.37 58.73 7.92
N LYS A 276 9.62 58.31 8.05
CA LYS A 276 10.59 58.33 6.94
C LYS A 276 10.18 57.39 5.80
N GLU A 277 9.73 56.18 6.13
CA GLU A 277 9.29 55.19 5.12
C GLU A 277 7.97 55.60 4.46
N ILE A 278 6.98 56.06 5.24
CA ILE A 278 5.71 56.54 4.68
C ILE A 278 5.94 57.77 3.78
N LYS A 279 6.87 58.66 4.14
CA LYS A 279 7.25 59.79 3.29
C LYS A 279 7.83 59.34 1.95
N ALA A 280 8.76 58.39 1.98
CA ALA A 280 9.38 57.86 0.79
C ALA A 280 8.35 57.23 -0.16
N ALA A 281 7.38 56.49 0.39
CA ALA A 281 6.30 55.89 -0.37
C ALA A 281 5.34 56.94 -0.97
N ILE A 282 4.95 57.97 -0.19
CA ILE A 282 4.13 59.09 -0.68
C ILE A 282 4.86 59.84 -1.80
N ASP A 283 6.16 60.12 -1.63
CA ASP A 283 6.99 60.82 -2.61
C ASP A 283 7.19 59.98 -3.89
N GLN A 284 7.29 58.64 -3.78
CA GLN A 284 7.32 57.74 -4.94
C GLN A 284 5.98 57.72 -5.68
N MET A 285 4.86 57.64 -4.96
CA MET A 285 3.51 57.64 -5.54
C MET A 285 3.18 58.95 -6.28
N HIS A 286 3.71 60.09 -5.82
CA HIS A 286 3.57 61.38 -6.52
C HIS A 286 4.49 61.53 -7.74
N ASN A 287 5.52 60.69 -7.88
CA ASN A 287 6.40 60.68 -9.06
C ASN A 287 5.92 59.72 -10.16
N ASP A 288 5.15 58.67 -9.80
CA ASP A 288 4.48 57.75 -10.73
C ASP A 288 3.03 58.17 -10.97
N GLU A 289 2.80 59.28 -11.71
CA GLU A 289 1.45 59.63 -12.17
C GLU A 289 0.98 58.62 -13.25
N GLY A 290 0.35 57.51 -12.82
CA GLY A 290 -0.25 56.56 -13.79
C GLY A 290 -1.01 55.33 -13.28
N SER A 291 -0.98 54.96 -11.99
CA SER A 291 -1.70 53.77 -11.50
C SER A 291 -2.64 54.10 -10.35
N ASP A 292 -3.93 53.82 -10.56
CA ASP A 292 -5.02 54.01 -9.60
C ASP A 292 -4.89 53.01 -8.43
N PRO A 293 -4.75 53.46 -7.17
CA PRO A 293 -4.47 52.60 -6.02
C PRO A 293 -5.66 51.72 -5.56
N GLU A 294 -6.86 51.88 -6.12
CA GLU A 294 -8.01 51.04 -5.77
C GLU A 294 -7.88 49.58 -6.25
N ASP A 295 -7.11 49.31 -7.31
CA ASP A 295 -6.96 47.96 -7.87
C ASP A 295 -6.05 47.03 -7.01
N ALA A 296 -5.13 47.59 -6.21
CA ALA A 296 -4.15 46.81 -5.44
C ALA A 296 -4.69 46.23 -4.12
N LEU A 297 -5.84 46.71 -3.64
CA LEU A 297 -6.41 46.30 -2.33
C LEU A 297 -7.28 45.03 -2.40
N ASN A 298 -7.50 44.48 -3.60
CA ASN A 298 -8.41 43.34 -3.84
C ASN A 298 -7.70 41.99 -4.12
N GLU A 299 -6.37 41.92 -4.13
CA GLU A 299 -5.68 40.62 -4.29
C GLU A 299 -5.68 39.82 -2.98
N GLU A 300 -6.28 38.63 -3.01
CA GLU A 300 -6.22 37.64 -1.93
C GLU A 300 -4.75 37.23 -1.69
N PRO A 301 -4.33 37.05 -0.42
CA PRO A 301 -2.95 36.66 -0.13
C PRO A 301 -2.69 35.25 -0.67
N ALA A 302 -1.65 35.14 -1.51
CA ALA A 302 -1.08 33.87 -1.92
C ALA A 302 -0.64 33.07 -0.68
N GLU A 303 -1.00 31.79 -0.67
CA GLU A 303 -0.59 30.81 0.34
C GLU A 303 0.95 30.76 0.38
N GLU A 304 1.55 31.29 1.46
CA GLU A 304 2.96 31.02 1.77
C GLU A 304 3.06 29.55 2.22
N GLU A 305 3.68 28.73 1.38
CA GLU A 305 4.13 27.38 1.73
C GLU A 305 5.10 27.48 2.92
N ASP A 306 4.71 26.88 4.04
CA ASP A 306 5.58 26.70 5.20
C ASP A 306 6.75 25.77 4.82
N GLU A 307 7.91 26.37 4.55
CA GLU A 307 9.20 25.69 4.62
C GLU A 307 9.51 25.33 6.08
N ASP A 308 9.10 24.13 6.48
CA ASP A 308 9.63 23.48 7.69
C ASP A 308 11.10 23.11 7.46
N MET A 309 12.01 23.93 8.00
CA MET A 309 13.40 23.57 8.30
C MET A 309 13.53 23.15 9.78
N ASP A 310 13.97 21.90 9.95
CA ASP A 310 14.56 21.22 11.13
C ASP A 310 13.78 21.11 12.45
#